data_AF-Q87NT4-F1
#
_entry.id   AF-Q87NT4-F1
#
_cell.length_a   1.000
_cell.length_b   1.000
_cell.length_c   1.000
_cell.angle_alpha   90.00
_cell.angle_beta   90.00
_cell.angle_gamma   90.00
#
_symmetry.space_group_name_H-M   'P 1'
#
loop_
_entity.id
_entity.type
_entity.pdbx_description
1 polymer ?
#
loop_
_entity_poly.entity_id
_entity_poly.type
_entity_poly.pdbx_seq_one_letter_code
_entity_poly.pdbx_strand_id
1 'polypeptide(L)'
;MKLAQLNIALAKYPLDAPEIKEFVDNLDLVNGIAEESIGFVWRLKDDSGDATSIKLFEDPNMIVNMSVWESTDALKNFMFRTDHRDFMRRKSE
;
A
#
# COMPACT_ATOMS: atom_id res chain seq x y z
N MET A 1 6.46 17.11 -13.11
CA MET A 1 5.42 16.16 -13.59
C MET A 1 5.14 15.20 -12.45
N LYS A 2 3.87 14.94 -12.13
CA LYS A 2 3.52 14.03 -11.02
C LYS A 2 3.76 12.57 -11.44
N LEU A 3 4.03 11.70 -10.48
CA LEU A 3 4.30 10.26 -10.69
C LEU A 3 3.18 9.43 -10.04
N ALA A 4 2.55 8.55 -10.80
CA ALA A 4 1.64 7.53 -10.27
C ALA A 4 2.38 6.20 -10.09
N GLN A 5 2.17 5.55 -8.96
CA GLN A 5 2.70 4.25 -8.61
C GLN A 5 1.53 3.31 -8.34
N LEU A 6 1.50 2.17 -9.03
CA LEU A 6 0.47 1.14 -8.90
C LEU A 6 1.15 -0.16 -8.45
N ASN A 7 0.71 -0.72 -7.34
CA ASN A 7 1.08 -2.04 -6.85
C ASN A 7 -0.07 -3.00 -7.07
N ILE A 8 0.23 -4.16 -7.65
CA ILE A 8 -0.67 -5.29 -7.76
C ILE A 8 0.07 -6.50 -7.17
N ALA A 9 -0.55 -7.16 -6.20
CA ALA A 9 -0.01 -8.32 -5.52
C ALA A 9 -1.06 -9.41 -5.38
N LEU A 10 -0.62 -10.66 -5.32
CA LEU A 10 -1.45 -11.80 -4.97
C LEU A 10 -1.03 -12.26 -3.57
N ALA A 11 -1.96 -12.19 -2.62
CA ALA A 11 -1.72 -12.68 -1.26
C ALA A 11 -1.57 -14.20 -1.27
N LYS A 12 -0.62 -14.72 -0.48
CA LYS A 12 -0.40 -16.16 -0.35
C LYS A 12 -1.49 -16.84 0.48
N TYR A 13 -2.10 -16.09 1.39
CA TYR A 13 -3.19 -16.53 2.26
C TYR A 13 -4.43 -15.64 2.04
N PRO A 14 -5.64 -16.13 2.36
CA PRO A 14 -6.83 -15.28 2.44
C PRO A 14 -6.60 -14.06 3.35
N LEU A 15 -7.17 -12.90 3.01
CA LEU A 15 -6.93 -11.64 3.74
C LEU A 15 -7.43 -11.66 5.21
N ASP A 16 -8.33 -12.58 5.55
CA ASP A 16 -8.83 -12.81 6.91
C ASP A 16 -8.06 -13.91 7.67
N ALA A 17 -7.06 -14.53 7.03
CA ALA A 17 -6.26 -15.58 7.63
C ALA A 17 -5.30 -15.03 8.71
N PRO A 18 -5.09 -15.76 9.82
CA PRO A 18 -4.21 -15.30 10.89
C PRO A 18 -2.75 -15.10 10.44
N GLU A 19 -2.29 -15.81 9.41
CA GLU A 19 -0.95 -15.72 8.85
C GLU A 19 -0.63 -14.35 8.22
N ILE A 20 -1.64 -13.68 7.65
CA ILE A 20 -1.49 -12.37 6.99
C ILE A 20 -2.09 -11.22 7.81
N LYS A 21 -2.75 -11.53 8.93
CA LYS A 21 -3.47 -10.53 9.74
C LYS A 21 -2.59 -9.34 10.10
N GLU A 22 -1.37 -9.60 10.55
CA GLU A 22 -0.46 -8.52 10.96
C GLU A 22 0.01 -7.67 9.76
N PHE A 23 0.14 -8.25 8.57
CA PHE A 23 0.36 -7.48 7.35
C PHE A 23 -0.83 -6.56 7.03
N VAL A 24 -2.06 -7.09 7.13
CA VAL A 24 -3.30 -6.33 6.90
C VAL A 24 -3.46 -5.21 7.93
N ASP A 25 -3.26 -5.50 9.22
CA ASP A 25 -3.36 -4.52 10.31
C ASP A 25 -2.36 -3.36 10.17
N ASN A 26 -1.21 -3.58 9.51
CA ASN A 26 -0.20 -2.55 9.29
C ASN A 26 -0.47 -1.65 8.08
N LEU A 27 -1.49 -1.93 7.26
CA LEU A 27 -1.80 -1.13 6.07
C LEU A 27 -2.14 0.32 6.43
N ASP A 28 -2.94 0.54 7.47
CA ASP A 28 -3.32 1.89 7.91
C ASP A 28 -2.12 2.71 8.37
N LEU A 29 -1.18 2.08 9.08
CA LEU A 29 0.05 2.72 9.51
C LEU A 29 0.89 3.17 8.31
N VAL A 30 1.11 2.27 7.35
CA VAL A 30 1.91 2.57 6.15
C VAL A 30 1.23 3.63 5.28
N ASN A 31 -0.10 3.59 5.17
CA ASN A 31 -0.90 4.61 4.49
C ASN A 31 -0.77 5.98 5.17
N GLY A 32 -0.80 6.04 6.51
CA GLY A 32 -0.57 7.27 7.27
C GLY A 32 0.81 7.86 7.04
N ILE A 33 1.86 7.03 7.07
CA ILE A 33 3.24 7.45 6.76
C ILE A 33 3.33 8.02 5.34
N ALA A 34 2.65 7.41 4.37
CA ALA A 34 2.62 7.92 3.00
C ALA A 34 1.94 9.31 2.97
N GLU A 35 0.80 9.47 3.61
CA GLU A 35 0.03 10.73 3.65
C GLU A 35 0.78 11.89 4.33
N GLU A 36 1.63 11.58 5.32
CA GLU A 36 2.47 12.56 6.01
C GLU A 36 3.81 12.82 5.30
N SER A 37 4.17 12.02 4.29
CA SER A 37 5.45 12.12 3.60
C SER A 37 5.51 13.33 2.67
N ILE A 38 6.64 14.03 2.67
CA ILE A 38 6.90 15.16 1.78
C ILE A 38 6.76 14.71 0.31
N GLY A 39 5.92 15.43 -0.42
CA GLY A 39 5.68 15.18 -1.83
C GLY A 39 4.66 14.07 -2.11
N PHE A 40 3.93 13.59 -1.10
CA PHE A 40 2.71 12.82 -1.32
C PHE A 40 1.60 13.72 -1.87
N VAL A 41 0.80 13.20 -2.80
CA VAL A 41 -0.29 13.94 -3.44
C VAL A 41 -1.64 13.28 -3.21
N TRP A 42 -1.70 11.96 -3.37
CA TRP A 42 -2.96 11.22 -3.31
C TRP A 42 -2.70 9.72 -3.22
N ARG A 43 -3.66 8.96 -2.68
CA ARG A 43 -3.72 7.49 -2.83
C ARG A 43 -5.13 7.02 -3.09
N LEU A 44 -5.24 5.82 -3.64
CA LEU A 44 -6.50 5.11 -3.80
C LEU A 44 -7.09 4.85 -2.41
N LYS A 45 -8.34 5.26 -2.26
CA LYS A 45 -9.23 5.06 -1.10
C LYS A 45 -10.59 4.69 -1.66
N ASP A 46 -11.31 3.78 -1.01
CA ASP A 46 -12.75 3.63 -1.19
C ASP A 46 -13.51 4.69 -0.37
N ASP A 47 -14.84 4.58 -0.34
CA ASP A 47 -15.71 5.47 0.44
C ASP A 47 -15.51 5.33 1.97
N SER A 48 -14.83 4.28 2.43
CA SER A 48 -14.45 4.07 3.84
C SER A 48 -13.04 4.57 4.18
N GLY A 49 -12.25 4.96 3.18
CA GLY A 49 -10.86 5.43 3.35
C GLY A 49 -9.78 4.36 3.13
N ASP A 50 -10.17 3.12 2.80
CA ASP A 50 -9.27 1.99 2.58
C ASP A 50 -9.34 1.48 1.12
N ALA A 51 -8.24 0.99 0.56
CA ALA A 51 -8.21 0.43 -0.79
C ALA A 51 -8.47 -1.08 -0.82
N THR A 52 -8.39 -1.77 0.31
CA THR A 52 -8.49 -3.25 0.37
C THR A 52 -9.86 -3.79 0.00
N SER A 53 -10.91 -2.99 0.16
CA SER A 53 -12.29 -3.31 -0.20
C SER A 53 -12.56 -3.23 -1.70
N ILE A 54 -11.67 -2.63 -2.48
CA ILE A 54 -11.83 -2.45 -3.93
C ILE A 54 -11.49 -3.76 -4.63
N LYS A 55 -12.51 -4.56 -4.90
CA LYS A 55 -12.41 -5.77 -5.74
C LYS A 55 -12.26 -5.38 -7.22
N LEU A 56 -11.06 -4.98 -7.61
CA LEU A 56 -10.71 -4.72 -9.02
C LEU A 56 -10.59 -6.00 -9.84
N PHE A 57 -10.46 -7.15 -9.19
CA PHE A 57 -10.24 -8.45 -9.79
C PHE A 57 -11.20 -9.50 -9.21
N GLU A 58 -11.47 -10.57 -9.96
CA GLU A 58 -12.34 -11.67 -9.52
C GLU A 58 -11.74 -12.49 -8.37
N ASP A 59 -10.40 -12.52 -8.28
CA ASP A 59 -9.68 -13.19 -7.21
C ASP A 59 -9.70 -12.34 -5.92
N PRO A 60 -10.29 -12.82 -4.82
CA PRO A 60 -10.35 -12.09 -3.55
C PRO A 60 -8.98 -11.91 -2.87
N ASN A 61 -7.95 -12.64 -3.31
CA ASN A 61 -6.59 -12.52 -2.78
C ASN A 61 -5.75 -11.50 -3.56
N MET A 62 -6.27 -10.91 -4.64
CA MET A 62 -5.58 -9.82 -5.32
C MET A 62 -5.71 -8.51 -4.55
N ILE A 63 -4.56 -7.93 -4.21
CA ILE A 63 -4.44 -6.65 -3.53
C ILE A 63 -3.98 -5.61 -4.54
N VAL A 64 -4.63 -4.45 -4.52
CA VAL A 64 -4.26 -3.29 -5.33
C VAL A 64 -4.10 -2.07 -4.44
N ASN A 65 -3.00 -1.34 -4.64
CA ASN A 65 -2.82 -0.01 -4.05
C ASN A 65 -2.23 0.91 -5.11
N MET A 66 -2.67 2.17 -5.11
CA MET A 66 -2.14 3.19 -5.99
C MET A 66 -1.87 4.48 -5.20
N SER A 67 -0.74 5.12 -5.49
CA SER A 67 -0.37 6.41 -4.91
C SER A 67 0.19 7.36 -5.97
N VAL A 68 0.07 8.66 -5.73
CA VAL A 68 0.57 9.73 -6.59
C VAL A 68 1.51 10.63 -5.80
N TRP A 69 2.65 10.95 -6.41
CA TRP A 69 3.75 11.69 -5.81
C TRP A 69 4.17 12.87 -6.69
N GLU A 70 4.79 13.88 -6.07
CA GLU A 70 5.28 15.06 -6.77
C GLU A 70 6.47 14.78 -7.68
N SER A 71 7.28 13.78 -7.32
CA SER A 71 8.48 13.37 -8.06
C SER A 71 8.87 11.93 -7.72
N THR A 72 9.77 11.37 -8.54
CA THR A 72 10.41 10.08 -8.26
C THR A 72 11.19 10.07 -6.95
N ASP A 73 11.78 11.20 -6.57
CA ASP A 73 12.62 11.29 -5.37
C ASP A 73 11.78 11.29 -4.10
N ALA A 74 10.60 11.93 -4.12
CA ALA A 74 9.62 11.85 -3.04
C ALA A 74 9.19 10.39 -2.78
N LEU A 75 8.81 9.67 -3.84
CA LEU A 75 8.47 8.25 -3.75
C LEU A 75 9.63 7.40 -3.21
N LYS A 76 10.86 7.60 -3.71
CA LYS A 76 12.04 6.86 -3.22
C LYS A 76 12.31 7.12 -1.74
N ASN A 77 12.16 8.37 -1.29
CA ASN A 77 12.35 8.71 0.12
C ASN A 77 11.34 7.96 1.00
N PHE A 78 10.06 7.93 0.60
CA PHE A 78 9.05 7.13 1.29
C PHE A 78 9.43 5.63 1.31
N MET A 79 9.72 5.03 0.16
CA MET A 79 9.96 3.58 0.08
C MET A 79 11.19 3.09 0.85
N PHE A 80 12.25 3.91 0.94
CA PHE A 80 13.55 3.47 1.46
C PHE A 80 13.95 4.10 2.80
N ARG A 81 13.32 5.20 3.20
CA ARG A 81 13.72 5.97 4.40
C ARG A 81 12.65 6.03 5.48
N THR A 82 11.57 5.26 5.33
CA THR A 82 10.52 5.12 6.34
C THR A 82 10.34 3.65 6.72
N ASP A 83 9.50 3.39 7.72
CA ASP A 83 9.12 2.04 8.17
C ASP A 83 8.45 1.21 7.06
N HIS A 84 8.08 1.82 5.92
CA HIS A 84 7.71 1.10 4.70
C HIS A 84 8.74 0.05 4.28
N ARG A 85 10.03 0.27 4.58
CA ARG A 85 11.08 -0.73 4.28
C ARG A 85 10.82 -2.04 5.02
N ASP A 86 10.41 -1.99 6.29
CA ASP A 86 10.19 -3.20 7.08
C ASP A 86 8.88 -3.90 6.67
N PHE A 87 7.88 -3.13 6.22
CA PHE A 87 6.70 -3.67 5.54
C PHE A 87 7.07 -4.44 4.27
N MET A 88 7.98 -3.92 3.45
CA MET A 88 8.45 -4.59 2.22
C MET A 88 9.22 -5.90 2.48
N ARG A 89 9.78 -6.10 3.68
CA ARG A 89 10.45 -7.36 4.04
C ARG A 89 9.47 -8.51 4.23
N ARG A 90 8.20 -8.22 4.46
CA ARG A 90 7.11 -9.19 4.65
C ARG A 90 6.47 -9.64 3.34
N LYS A 91 7.01 -9.24 2.18
CA LYS A 91 6.50 -9.61 0.84
C LYS A 91 6.35 -11.13 0.59
N SER A 92 6.95 -11.97 1.44
CA SER A 92 6.85 -13.44 1.35
C SER A 92 5.66 -14.04 2.10
N GLU A 93 4.98 -13.25 2.94
CA GLU A 93 3.69 -13.55 3.56
C GLU A 93 2.56 -13.36 2.54
#